data_AF-A0A1I7WSW9-F1
#
_entry.id   AF-A0A1I7WSW9-F1
#
_cell.length_a   1.000
_cell.length_b   1.000
_cell.length_c   1.000
_cell.angle_alpha   90.00
_cell.angle_beta   90.00
_cell.angle_gamma   90.00
#
_symmetry.space_group_name_H-M   'P 1'
#
loop_
_entity.id
_entity.type
_entity.pdbx_description
1 polymer ?
#
loop_
_entity_poly.entity_id
_entity_poly.type
_entity_poly.pdbx_seq_one_letter_code
_entity_poly.pdbx_strand_id
1 'polypeptide(L)'
;MPSTSYQKFVVTGVVEHASFSSKFQRTMFFAMPNPKDTNSLCVSGVENDYGECICNESYSGDYCTDRICQNGGTPSLTTCVCPNGYYGENCEKCKHDYHRIFM
;
A
#
# COMPACT_ATOMS: atom_id res chain seq x y z
N MET A 1 -1.41 11.84 -17.30
CA MET A 1 -0.82 11.22 -16.10
C MET A 1 -1.03 12.21 -14.97
N PRO A 2 -1.69 11.81 -13.88
CA PRO A 2 -1.93 12.73 -12.78
C PRO A 2 -0.61 13.23 -12.20
N SER A 3 -0.56 14.50 -11.85
CA SER A 3 0.68 15.16 -11.41
C SER A 3 0.82 15.04 -9.89
N THR A 4 1.64 14.11 -9.43
CA THR A 4 1.92 13.96 -7.99
C THR A 4 2.81 15.12 -7.50
N SER A 5 2.37 15.81 -6.45
CA SER A 5 3.20 16.78 -5.73
C SER A 5 3.73 16.14 -4.46
N TYR A 6 5.04 16.19 -4.24
CA TYR A 6 5.64 15.70 -2.99
C TYR A 6 5.72 16.82 -1.97
N GLN A 7 5.02 16.67 -0.84
CA GLN A 7 5.21 17.53 0.30
C GLN A 7 6.31 16.97 1.21
N LYS A 8 7.21 17.85 1.63
CA LYS A 8 8.33 17.51 2.52
C LYS A 8 8.02 18.03 3.92
N PHE A 9 7.86 17.11 4.87
CA PHE A 9 7.81 17.43 6.29
C PHE A 9 9.18 17.21 6.92
N VAL A 10 9.64 18.18 7.71
CA VAL A 10 10.94 18.11 8.39
C VAL A 10 10.70 18.20 9.89
N VAL A 11 11.07 17.14 10.61
CA VAL A 11 11.00 17.06 12.06
C VAL A 11 12.40 17.20 12.62
N THR A 12 12.69 18.31 13.29
CA THR A 12 13.96 18.55 13.97
C THR A 12 13.77 18.47 15.48
N GLY A 13 14.77 17.96 16.20
CA GLY A 13 14.76 17.97 17.65
C GLY A 13 16.15 17.82 18.25
N VAL A 14 16.21 17.89 19.57
CA VAL A 14 17.44 17.70 20.35
C VAL A 14 17.16 16.62 21.38
N VAL A 15 18.08 15.66 21.49
CA VAL A 15 18.13 14.71 22.58
C VAL A 15 19.16 15.25 23.57
N GLU A 16 18.70 15.61 24.77
CA GLU A 16 19.55 16.05 25.86
C GLU A 16 19.69 14.94 26.89
N HIS A 17 20.92 14.58 27.21
CA HIS A 17 21.27 13.67 28.28
C HIS A 17 22.39 14.30 29.12
N ALA A 18 22.52 13.89 30.38
CA ALA A 18 23.39 14.53 31.38
C ALA A 18 24.84 14.82 30.93
N SER A 19 25.35 14.06 29.94
CA SER A 19 26.72 14.18 29.44
C SER A 19 26.81 14.44 27.93
N PHE A 20 25.70 14.49 27.20
CA PHE A 20 25.70 14.62 25.75
C PHE A 20 24.40 15.21 25.19
N SER A 21 24.53 16.13 24.24
CA SER A 21 23.43 16.72 23.48
C SER A 21 23.59 16.36 22.01
N SER A 22 22.52 15.87 21.39
CA SER A 22 22.48 15.50 19.97
C SER A 22 21.32 16.14 19.26
N LYS A 23 21.58 16.78 18.12
CA LYS A 23 20.52 17.26 17.22
C LYS A 23 20.15 16.16 16.24
N PHE A 24 18.85 15.97 16.02
CA PHE A 24 18.34 15.07 14.98
C PHE A 24 17.43 15.82 14.01
N GLN A 25 17.40 15.35 12.77
CA GLN A 25 16.44 15.78 11.75
C GLN A 25 15.92 14.53 11.04
N ARG A 26 14.59 14.37 11.01
CA ARG A 26 13.89 13.37 10.20
C ARG A 26 13.15 14.08 9.09
N THR A 27 13.27 13.57 7.87
CA THR A 27 12.54 14.09 6.71
C THR A 27 11.57 13.03 6.24
N MET A 28 10.31 13.40 6.08
CA MET A 28 9.25 12.56 5.54
C MET A 28 8.69 13.21 4.28
N PHE A 29 8.45 12.40 3.26
CA PHE A 29 7.87 12.83 1.99
C PHE A 29 6.50 12.19 1.85
N PHE A 30 5.51 13.00 1.52
CA PHE A 30 4.15 12.54 1.25
C PHE A 30 3.79 12.90 -0.19
N ALA A 31 3.33 11.91 -0.95
CA ALA A 31 2.73 12.13 -2.25
C ALA A 31 1.30 12.65 -2.03
N MET A 32 0.99 13.81 -2.59
CA MET A 32 -0.38 14.31 -2.66
C MET A 32 -0.81 14.42 -4.13
N PRO A 33 -2.00 13.91 -4.48
CA PRO A 33 -2.58 14.18 -5.79
C PRO A 33 -2.81 15.69 -5.94
N ASN A 34 -2.64 16.21 -7.15
CA ASN A 34 -2.91 17.61 -7.42
C ASN A 34 -4.40 17.88 -7.19
N PRO A 35 -4.81 18.92 -6.44
CA PRO A 35 -6.23 19.23 -6.24
C PRO A 35 -7.00 19.49 -7.54
N LYS A 36 -6.29 19.75 -8.65
CA LYS A 36 -6.87 19.92 -10.00
C LYS A 36 -7.03 18.62 -10.79
N ASP A 37 -6.46 17.51 -10.33
CA ASP A 37 -6.72 16.20 -10.92
C ASP A 37 -8.09 15.72 -10.41
N THR A 38 -9.09 15.79 -11.28
CA THR A 38 -10.43 15.25 -10.98
C THR A 38 -10.49 13.73 -11.12
N ASN A 39 -9.43 13.11 -11.63
CA ASN A 39 -9.29 11.67 -11.69
C ASN A 39 -8.67 11.18 -10.39
N SER A 40 -9.50 10.51 -9.58
CA SER A 40 -9.01 9.75 -8.44
C SER A 40 -7.95 8.75 -8.91
N LEU A 41 -6.81 8.76 -8.22
CA LEU A 41 -5.77 7.75 -8.39
C LEU A 41 -6.09 6.46 -7.62
N CYS A 42 -7.09 6.50 -6.75
CA CYS A 42 -7.52 5.40 -5.91
C CYS A 42 -8.16 4.30 -6.76
N VAL A 43 -7.47 3.17 -6.93
CA VAL A 43 -7.92 2.09 -7.83
C VAL A 43 -8.85 1.11 -7.12
N SER A 44 -8.46 0.63 -5.95
CA SER A 44 -9.15 -0.45 -5.22
C SER A 44 -9.46 -0.04 -3.77
N GLY A 45 -10.10 1.10 -3.60
CA GLY A 45 -10.42 1.68 -2.31
C GLY A 45 -11.39 2.85 -2.40
N VAL A 46 -11.51 3.58 -1.30
CA VAL A 46 -12.32 4.80 -1.20
C VAL A 46 -11.44 5.93 -0.66
N GLU A 47 -11.48 7.10 -1.30
CA GLU A 47 -10.80 8.29 -0.79
C GLU A 47 -11.52 8.84 0.44
N ASN A 48 -10.75 9.19 1.48
CA ASN A 48 -11.27 9.90 2.65
C ASN A 48 -11.26 11.43 2.42
N ASP A 49 -11.78 12.18 3.39
CA ASP A 49 -11.84 13.66 3.33
C ASP A 49 -10.46 14.34 3.22
N TYR A 50 -9.38 13.62 3.52
CA TYR A 50 -8.00 14.09 3.43
C TYR A 50 -7.31 13.71 2.11
N GLY A 51 -8.02 13.02 1.21
CA GLY A 51 -7.49 12.56 -0.08
C GLY A 51 -6.62 11.31 0.01
N GLU A 52 -6.65 10.58 1.13
CA GLU A 52 -5.97 9.30 1.28
C GLU A 52 -6.87 8.17 0.73
N CYS A 53 -6.29 7.26 -0.04
CA CYS A 53 -7.01 6.10 -0.58
C CYS A 53 -7.03 4.97 0.47
N ILE A 54 -8.20 4.73 1.07
CA ILE A 54 -8.41 3.65 2.03
C ILE A 54 -8.67 2.36 1.28
N CYS A 55 -7.73 1.41 1.34
CA CYS A 55 -7.77 0.19 0.56
C CYS A 55 -8.79 -0.83 1.06
N ASN A 56 -9.36 -1.57 0.12
CA ASN A 56 -10.06 -2.82 0.40
C ASN A 56 -9.09 -3.88 0.95
N GLU A 57 -9.61 -4.92 1.60
CA GLU A 57 -8.82 -5.95 2.31
C GLU A 57 -7.77 -6.70 1.46
N SER A 58 -7.88 -6.65 0.13
CA SER A 58 -6.99 -7.35 -0.81
C SER A 58 -5.96 -6.44 -1.50
N TYR A 59 -5.91 -5.16 -1.14
CA TYR A 59 -5.06 -4.15 -1.78
C TYR A 59 -4.31 -3.29 -0.76
N SER A 60 -3.22 -2.68 -1.19
CA SER A 60 -2.31 -1.86 -0.39
C SER A 60 -1.60 -0.82 -1.26
N GLY A 61 -0.79 0.03 -0.61
CA GLY A 61 -0.09 1.14 -1.24
C GLY A 61 -0.93 2.42 -1.28
N ASP A 62 -0.29 3.56 -1.56
CA ASP A 62 -0.89 4.89 -1.48
C ASP A 62 -2.14 5.09 -2.36
N TYR A 63 -2.27 4.25 -3.40
CA TYR A 63 -3.35 4.30 -4.39
C TYR A 63 -4.11 2.97 -4.52
N CYS A 64 -3.87 2.04 -3.59
CA CYS A 64 -4.48 0.69 -3.59
C CYS A 64 -4.29 -0.07 -4.91
N THR A 65 -3.11 0.08 -5.50
CA THR A 65 -2.68 -0.62 -6.73
C THR A 65 -1.99 -1.95 -6.42
N ASP A 66 -1.47 -2.10 -5.21
CA ASP A 66 -0.59 -3.21 -4.87
C ASP A 66 -1.42 -4.31 -4.22
N ARG A 67 -1.49 -5.48 -4.86
CA ARG A 67 -2.27 -6.61 -4.36
C ARG A 67 -1.60 -7.25 -3.16
N ILE A 68 -2.40 -7.57 -2.15
CA ILE A 68 -1.97 -8.37 -1.00
C ILE A 68 -2.08 -9.85 -1.37
N CYS A 69 -0.94 -10.51 -1.53
CA CYS A 69 -0.90 -11.92 -1.89
C CYS A 69 -1.10 -12.82 -0.66
N GLN A 70 -1.94 -13.85 -0.80
CA GLN A 70 -2.26 -14.83 0.22
C GLN A 70 -1.52 -16.15 -0.02
N ASN A 71 -1.59 -17.06 0.95
CA ASN A 71 -1.10 -18.44 0.84
C ASN A 71 0.36 -18.59 0.37
N GLY A 72 1.22 -17.64 0.75
CA GLY A 72 2.63 -17.64 0.36
C GLY A 72 2.89 -17.18 -1.07
N GLY A 73 1.92 -16.52 -1.72
CA GLY A 73 2.12 -15.84 -2.99
C GLY A 73 3.09 -14.67 -2.86
N THR A 74 3.88 -14.45 -3.90
CA THR A 74 4.86 -13.36 -3.96
C THR A 74 4.33 -12.22 -4.82
N PRO A 75 4.35 -10.97 -4.35
CA PRO A 75 3.95 -9.83 -5.16
C PRO A 75 4.93 -9.61 -6.32
N SER A 76 4.40 -9.43 -7.52
CA SER A 76 5.12 -9.07 -8.73
C SER A 76 4.39 -7.95 -9.44
N LEU A 77 4.88 -6.72 -9.25
CA LEU A 77 4.22 -5.49 -9.68
C LEU A 77 2.76 -5.47 -9.21
N THR A 78 1.79 -5.44 -10.13
CA THR A 78 0.35 -5.39 -9.85
C THR A 78 -0.30 -6.77 -9.72
N THR A 79 0.48 -7.85 -9.70
CA THR A 79 -0.03 -9.23 -9.71
C THR A 79 0.61 -10.10 -8.62
N CYS A 80 -0.07 -11.18 -8.24
CA CYS A 80 0.46 -12.17 -7.32
C CYS A 80 0.95 -13.40 -8.08
N VAL A 81 2.19 -13.80 -7.80
CA VAL A 81 2.75 -15.08 -8.28
C VAL A 81 2.38 -16.15 -7.27
N CYS A 82 1.46 -17.04 -7.65
CA CYS A 82 0.94 -18.06 -6.74
C CYS A 82 1.81 -19.32 -6.71
N PRO A 83 2.03 -19.92 -5.52
CA PRO A 83 2.67 -21.21 -5.41
C PRO A 83 1.79 -22.33 -5.97
N ASN A 84 2.41 -23.47 -6.27
CA ASN A 84 1.71 -24.65 -6.78
C ASN A 84 0.54 -25.05 -5.87
N GLY A 85 -0.64 -25.22 -6.46
CA GLY A 85 -1.86 -25.60 -5.75
C GLY A 85 -2.75 -24.43 -5.34
N TYR A 86 -2.30 -23.18 -5.49
CA TYR A 86 -3.10 -21.98 -5.26
C TYR A 86 -3.33 -21.18 -6.54
N TYR A 87 -4.44 -20.45 -6.59
CA TYR A 87 -4.84 -19.61 -7.73
C TYR A 87 -5.79 -18.50 -7.27
N GLY A 88 -6.20 -17.64 -8.19
CA GLY A 88 -6.95 -16.42 -7.88
C GLY A 88 -6.08 -15.18 -8.06
N GLU A 89 -6.69 -13.99 -8.01
CA GLU A 89 -5.96 -12.73 -8.21
C GLU A 89 -4.97 -12.43 -7.08
N ASN A 90 -5.29 -12.93 -5.89
CA ASN A 90 -4.55 -12.77 -4.66
C ASN A 90 -4.07 -14.14 -4.11
N CYS A 91 -4.10 -15.20 -4.92
CA CYS A 91 -3.78 -16.57 -4.51
C CYS A 91 -4.67 -17.11 -3.38
N GLU A 92 -5.91 -16.64 -3.30
CA GLU A 92 -6.87 -16.94 -2.23
C GLU A 92 -7.53 -18.32 -2.37
N LYS A 93 -7.50 -18.92 -3.57
CA LYS A 93 -8.19 -20.20 -3.86
C LYS A 93 -7.21 -21.37 -3.85
N CYS A 94 -7.66 -22.49 -3.28
CA CYS A 94 -6.92 -23.76 -3.26
C CYS A 94 -7.45 -24.71 -4.33
N LYS A 95 -6.59 -25.41 -5.07
CA LYS A 95 -7.01 -26.46 -6.02
C LYS A 95 -7.73 -27.63 -5.34
N HIS A 96 -7.50 -27.86 -4.05
CA HIS A 96 -8.19 -28.90 -3.29
C HIS A 96 -9.68 -28.61 -3.02
N ASP A 97 -10.16 -27.37 -3.19
CA ASP A 97 -11.59 -27.06 -3.09
C ASP A 97 -12.42 -27.63 -4.25
N TYR A 98 -11.79 -28.01 -5.36
CA TYR A 98 -12.49 -28.63 -6.47
C TYR A 98 -13.03 -30.03 -6.14
N HIS A 99 -12.41 -30.72 -5.17
CA HIS A 99 -12.81 -32.09 -4.79
C HIS A 99 -13.88 -32.16 -3.70
N ARG A 100 -14.22 -31.02 -3.08
CA ARG A 100 -15.28 -30.90 -2.05
C ARG A 100 -16.62 -30.39 -2.58
N ILE A 101 -16.69 -29.95 -3.84
CA ILE A 101 -17.92 -29.47 -4.47
C ILE A 101 -18.71 -30.61 -5.14
N PHE A 102 -18.07 -31.77 -5.40
CA PHE A 102 -18.67 -32.93 -6.07
C PHE A 102 -18.87 -34.17 -5.16
N MET A 103 -19.00 -34.00 -3.84
CA MET A 103 -19.45 -35.07 -2.93
C MET A 103 -20.55 -34.60 -2.00
#